data_AF-A0A497P129-F1
#
_entry.id   AF-A0A497P129-F1
#
_cell.length_a   1.000
_cell.length_b   1.000
_cell.length_c   1.000
_cell.angle_alpha   90.00
_cell.angle_beta   90.00
_cell.angle_gamma   90.00
#
_symmetry.space_group_name_H-M   'P 1'
#
loop_
_entity.id
_entity.type
_entity.pdbx_description
1 polymer ?
#
loop_
_entity_poly.entity_id
_entity_poly.type
_entity_poly.pdbx_seq_one_letter_code
_entity_poly.pdbx_strand_id
1 'polypeptide(L)'
;MVMDKRIMKKILLNLGRVRIAQARAHLEYKYSDPFESCLYVAFQASNLGSKFADWKLADLKYRAEQAKTSVSSYVLNRRDKLSDLLRDIRADHRNIESAINGLIKLDLKYDLHLKRDLSDIDPEEFLQDLKKVKGLGDWLTFYLICELNRLWGLRIPKGLKLPEKYRQLLMRLGLSEEDFHLSEYPYLDMALWDVSS
;
A
#
# COMPACT_ATOMS: atom_id res chain seq x y z
N MET A 1 -0.46 21.82 -29.42
CA MET A 1 -1.60 22.32 -28.63
C MET A 1 -1.33 21.98 -27.17
N VAL A 2 -0.90 22.95 -26.35
CA VAL A 2 -0.65 22.71 -24.92
C VAL A 2 -2.00 22.58 -24.24
N MET A 3 -2.39 21.37 -23.84
CA MET A 3 -3.60 21.20 -23.04
C MET A 3 -3.44 21.97 -21.73
N ASP A 4 -4.45 22.75 -21.34
CA ASP A 4 -4.43 23.54 -20.11
C ASP A 4 -4.11 22.62 -18.91
N LYS A 5 -3.12 22.99 -18.10
CA LYS A 5 -2.71 22.25 -16.90
C LYS A 5 -3.90 21.94 -15.98
N ARG A 6 -4.85 22.88 -15.86
CA ARG A 6 -6.07 22.70 -15.05
C ARG A 6 -6.94 21.57 -15.58
N ILE A 7 -7.06 21.45 -16.90
CA ILE A 7 -7.82 20.39 -17.56
C ILE A 7 -7.09 19.05 -17.33
N MET A 8 -5.77 18.99 -17.55
CA MET A 8 -4.99 17.78 -17.33
C MET A 8 -5.10 17.27 -15.88
N LYS A 9 -4.92 18.17 -14.90
CA LYS A 9 -5.10 17.85 -13.47
C LYS A 9 -6.49 17.26 -13.21
N LYS A 10 -7.54 17.91 -13.72
CA LYS A 10 -8.93 17.46 -13.53
C LYS A 10 -9.16 16.07 -14.14
N ILE A 11 -8.61 15.80 -15.32
CA ILE A 11 -8.70 14.48 -15.97
C ILE A 11 -8.05 13.41 -15.10
N LEU A 12 -6.81 13.63 -14.65
CA LEU A 12 -6.08 12.68 -13.79
C LEU A 12 -6.85 12.37 -12.50
N LEU A 13 -7.30 13.42 -11.80
CA LEU A 13 -8.02 13.22 -10.54
C LEU A 13 -9.38 12.54 -10.73
N ASN A 14 -10.09 12.83 -11.82
CA ASN A 14 -11.34 12.16 -12.13
C ASN A 14 -11.12 10.69 -12.51
N LEU A 15 -10.08 10.38 -13.29
CA LEU A 15 -9.69 9.00 -13.58
C LEU A 15 -9.40 8.23 -12.28
N GLY A 16 -8.61 8.82 -11.38
CA GLY A 16 -8.31 8.28 -10.06
C GLY A 16 -9.57 8.01 -9.23
N ARG A 17 -10.49 8.98 -9.15
CA ARG A 17 -11.78 8.82 -8.44
C ARG A 17 -12.62 7.68 -9.00
N VAL A 18 -12.76 7.60 -10.32
CA VAL A 18 -13.51 6.53 -10.98
C VAL A 18 -12.89 5.16 -10.67
N ARG A 19 -11.57 5.05 -10.77
CA ARG A 19 -10.84 3.81 -10.45
C ARG A 19 -10.98 3.41 -8.99
N ILE A 20 -10.92 4.37 -8.06
CA ILE A 20 -11.14 4.10 -6.64
C ILE A 20 -12.58 3.63 -6.39
N ALA A 21 -13.57 4.27 -7.01
CA ALA A 21 -14.96 3.84 -6.89
C ALA A 21 -15.17 2.41 -7.40
N GLN A 22 -14.58 2.06 -8.55
CA GLN A 22 -14.59 0.71 -9.08
C GLN A 22 -13.87 -0.28 -8.16
N ALA A 23 -12.69 0.10 -7.66
CA ALA A 23 -11.90 -0.74 -6.78
C ALA A 23 -12.58 -0.96 -5.43
N ARG A 24 -13.19 0.06 -4.82
CA ARG A 24 -13.93 -0.05 -3.54
C ARG A 24 -15.07 -1.06 -3.60
N ALA A 25 -15.81 -1.08 -4.72
CA ALA A 25 -16.85 -2.09 -4.95
C ALA A 25 -16.31 -3.53 -4.96
N HIS A 26 -15.00 -3.74 -5.05
CA HIS A 26 -14.33 -5.04 -4.99
C HIS A 26 -13.43 -5.21 -3.73
N LEU A 27 -12.99 -4.12 -3.10
CA LEU A 27 -12.01 -4.10 -2.02
C LEU A 27 -12.61 -4.27 -0.62
N GLU A 28 -13.87 -3.89 -0.38
CA GLU A 28 -14.54 -4.16 0.91
C GLU A 28 -14.60 -5.66 1.26
N TYR A 29 -14.40 -6.53 0.28
CA TYR A 29 -14.31 -7.99 0.44
C TYR A 29 -12.87 -8.53 0.39
N LYS A 30 -11.87 -7.70 0.03
CA LYS A 30 -10.51 -8.18 -0.27
C LYS A 30 -9.58 -8.18 0.93
N TYR A 31 -9.79 -7.39 1.97
CA TYR A 31 -8.90 -7.38 3.15
C TYR A 31 -9.71 -7.39 4.44
N SER A 32 -9.29 -8.17 5.44
CA SER A 32 -9.98 -8.23 6.73
C SER A 32 -9.64 -7.06 7.64
N ASP A 33 -8.43 -6.52 7.52
CA ASP A 33 -7.88 -5.48 8.39
C ASP A 33 -6.70 -4.73 7.72
N PRO A 34 -6.30 -3.56 8.27
CA PRO A 34 -5.18 -2.77 7.75
C PRO A 34 -3.86 -3.51 7.63
N PHE A 35 -3.57 -4.46 8.53
CA PHE A 35 -2.33 -5.23 8.47
C PHE A 35 -2.30 -6.17 7.26
N GLU A 36 -3.44 -6.70 6.85
CA GLU A 36 -3.52 -7.49 5.61
C GLU A 36 -3.16 -6.66 4.37
N SER A 37 -3.57 -5.38 4.30
CA SER A 37 -3.14 -4.46 3.23
C SER A 37 -1.63 -4.22 3.26
N CYS A 38 -1.03 -4.10 4.46
CA CYS A 38 0.42 -4.03 4.62
C CYS A 38 1.12 -5.28 4.06
N LEU A 39 0.60 -6.48 4.32
CA LEU A 39 1.15 -7.73 3.80
C LEU A 39 1.11 -7.79 2.27
N TYR A 40 0.00 -7.35 1.66
CA TYR A 40 -0.10 -7.25 0.20
C TYR A 40 1.01 -6.36 -0.39
N VAL A 41 1.23 -5.18 0.18
CA VAL A 41 2.32 -4.28 -0.26
C VAL A 41 3.68 -4.93 -0.04
N ALA A 42 3.88 -5.63 1.08
CA ALA A 42 5.14 -6.30 1.38
C ALA A 42 5.51 -7.36 0.32
N PHE A 43 4.53 -8.10 -0.22
CA PHE A 43 4.81 -9.07 -1.30
C PHE A 43 5.27 -8.41 -2.60
N GLN A 44 4.94 -7.13 -2.82
CA GLN A 44 5.43 -6.36 -3.97
C GLN A 44 6.90 -5.91 -3.81
N ALA A 45 7.50 -6.03 -2.62
CA ALA A 45 8.91 -5.70 -2.36
C ALA A 45 9.93 -6.55 -3.16
N SER A 46 9.45 -7.62 -3.81
CA SER A 46 10.24 -8.46 -4.73
C SER A 46 10.33 -7.91 -6.15
N ASN A 47 9.57 -6.86 -6.50
CA ASN A 47 9.39 -6.37 -7.88
C ASN A 47 8.83 -7.40 -8.87
N LEU A 48 8.20 -8.49 -8.38
CA LEU A 48 7.54 -9.50 -9.21
C LEU A 48 6.11 -9.10 -9.64
N GLY A 49 5.70 -7.87 -9.31
CA GLY A 49 4.42 -7.28 -9.72
C GLY A 49 3.22 -7.66 -8.85
N SER A 50 2.08 -7.01 -9.12
CA SER A 50 0.84 -7.16 -8.35
C SER A 50 0.24 -8.57 -8.44
N LYS A 51 0.33 -9.24 -9.59
CA LYS A 51 -0.16 -10.62 -9.76
C LYS A 51 0.55 -11.62 -8.84
N PHE A 52 1.86 -11.44 -8.63
CA PHE A 52 2.61 -12.24 -7.66
C PHE A 52 2.08 -11.98 -6.25
N ALA A 53 1.91 -10.72 -5.86
CA ALA A 53 1.38 -10.34 -4.55
C ALA A 53 -0.04 -10.89 -4.30
N ASP A 54 -0.92 -10.83 -5.29
CA ASP A 54 -2.27 -11.42 -5.24
C ASP A 54 -2.21 -12.92 -4.96
N TRP A 55 -1.35 -13.65 -5.67
CA TRP A 55 -1.16 -15.09 -5.48
C TRP A 55 -0.63 -15.43 -4.08
N LYS A 56 0.38 -14.70 -3.60
CA LYS A 56 0.95 -14.93 -2.27
C LYS A 56 -0.07 -14.65 -1.16
N LEU A 57 -0.84 -13.57 -1.29
CA LEU A 57 -1.88 -13.25 -0.33
C LEU A 57 -3.02 -14.29 -0.34
N ALA A 58 -3.41 -14.79 -1.51
CA ALA A 58 -4.41 -15.84 -1.62
C ALA A 58 -3.97 -17.17 -0.96
N ASP A 59 -2.72 -17.59 -1.15
CA ASP A 59 -2.17 -18.78 -0.48
C ASP A 59 -2.13 -18.57 1.04
N LEU A 60 -1.75 -17.37 1.49
CA LEU A 60 -1.75 -17.01 2.91
C LEU A 60 -3.17 -17.05 3.52
N LYS A 61 -4.18 -16.55 2.79
CA LYS A 61 -5.60 -16.65 3.16
C LYS A 61 -6.08 -18.07 3.31
N TYR A 62 -5.81 -18.90 2.31
CA TYR A 62 -6.18 -20.30 2.34
C TYR A 62 -5.61 -20.99 3.58
N ARG A 63 -4.33 -20.75 3.90
CA ARG A 63 -3.68 -21.34 5.08
C ARG A 63 -4.22 -20.80 6.40
N ALA A 64 -4.50 -19.50 6.48
CA ALA A 64 -5.13 -18.88 7.65
C ALA A 64 -6.52 -19.48 7.90
N GLU A 65 -7.31 -19.68 6.84
CA GLU A 65 -8.62 -20.33 6.90
C GLU A 65 -8.49 -21.79 7.38
N GLN A 66 -7.55 -22.58 6.85
CA GLN A 66 -7.29 -23.95 7.32
C GLN A 66 -6.91 -23.98 8.81
N ALA A 67 -6.21 -22.95 9.29
CA ALA A 67 -5.86 -22.77 10.69
C ALA A 67 -6.95 -22.07 11.53
N LYS A 68 -8.14 -21.81 10.97
CA LYS A 68 -9.29 -21.18 11.62
C LYS A 68 -8.96 -19.83 12.28
N THR A 69 -8.18 -19.01 11.59
CA THR A 69 -7.72 -17.70 12.10
C THR A 69 -7.72 -16.66 10.97
N SER A 70 -7.57 -15.37 11.30
CA SER A 70 -7.41 -14.32 10.28
C SER A 70 -6.02 -14.38 9.65
N VAL A 71 -5.84 -13.77 8.48
CA VAL A 71 -4.54 -13.67 7.81
C VAL A 71 -3.52 -13.02 8.75
N SER A 72 -3.91 -11.93 9.38
CA SER A 72 -3.08 -11.16 10.29
C SER A 72 -2.66 -11.97 11.51
N SER A 73 -3.61 -12.62 12.20
CA SER A 73 -3.29 -13.50 13.32
C SER A 73 -2.43 -14.70 12.90
N TYR A 74 -2.67 -15.27 11.71
CA TYR A 74 -1.89 -16.37 11.17
C TYR A 74 -0.40 -16.02 11.03
N VAL A 75 -0.11 -14.81 10.52
CA VAL A 75 1.25 -14.27 10.38
C VAL A 75 1.86 -13.92 11.73
N LEU A 76 1.12 -13.20 12.59
CA LEU A 76 1.62 -12.73 13.88
C LEU A 76 1.97 -13.89 14.82
N ASN A 77 1.20 -14.97 14.79
CA ASN A 77 1.48 -16.20 15.55
C ASN A 77 2.69 -16.98 15.02
N ARG A 78 3.16 -16.68 13.80
CA ARG A 78 4.31 -17.30 13.15
C ARG A 78 5.48 -16.36 12.96
N ARG A 79 5.46 -15.17 13.57
CA ARG A 79 6.51 -14.15 13.39
C ARG A 79 7.92 -14.68 13.70
N ASP A 80 8.07 -15.53 14.72
CA ASP A 80 9.35 -16.13 15.11
C ASP A 80 9.85 -17.18 14.11
N LYS A 81 8.98 -17.65 13.22
CA LYS A 81 9.24 -18.60 12.12
C LYS A 81 8.84 -18.01 10.77
N LEU A 82 8.97 -16.69 10.60
CA LEU A 82 8.51 -16.01 9.38
C LEU A 82 9.21 -16.58 8.14
N SER A 83 10.50 -16.89 8.21
CA SER A 83 11.24 -17.46 7.07
C SER A 83 10.66 -18.78 6.59
N ASP A 84 10.26 -19.67 7.52
CA ASP A 84 9.61 -20.94 7.21
C ASP A 84 8.25 -20.71 6.53
N LEU A 85 7.44 -19.80 7.10
CA LEU A 85 6.16 -19.41 6.52
C LEU A 85 6.32 -18.88 5.09
N LEU A 86 7.30 -18.02 4.84
CA LEU A 86 7.55 -17.46 3.51
C LEU A 86 8.02 -18.53 2.52
N ARG A 87 8.83 -19.49 2.97
CA ARG A 87 9.22 -20.64 2.15
C ARG A 87 8.01 -21.50 1.78
N ASP A 88 7.13 -21.75 2.73
CA ASP A 88 5.93 -22.57 2.51
C ASP A 88 5.01 -21.99 1.44
N ILE A 89 4.90 -20.66 1.37
CA ILE A 89 4.11 -19.97 0.34
C ILE A 89 4.92 -19.57 -0.90
N ARG A 90 6.18 -20.01 -1.02
CA ARG A 90 7.11 -19.65 -2.11
C ARG A 90 7.23 -18.14 -2.29
N ALA A 91 7.50 -17.44 -1.17
CA ALA A 91 7.75 -16.02 -1.05
C ALA A 91 9.08 -15.74 -0.32
N ASP A 92 10.02 -16.71 -0.38
CA ASP A 92 11.34 -16.65 0.22
C ASP A 92 12.25 -15.66 -0.51
N HIS A 93 11.97 -14.38 -0.32
CA HIS A 93 12.73 -13.27 -0.87
C HIS A 93 13.13 -12.31 0.24
N ARG A 94 14.43 -11.99 0.33
CA ARG A 94 15.01 -11.19 1.42
C ARG A 94 14.30 -9.85 1.65
N ASN A 95 13.88 -9.17 0.58
CA ASN A 95 13.16 -7.89 0.70
C ASN A 95 11.73 -8.07 1.22
N ILE A 96 11.05 -9.16 0.84
CA ILE A 96 9.70 -9.48 1.35
C ILE A 96 9.81 -9.75 2.85
N GLU A 97 10.75 -10.62 3.24
CA GLU A 97 10.95 -10.98 4.65
C GLU A 97 11.32 -9.75 5.50
N SER A 98 12.21 -8.89 5.00
CA SER A 98 12.57 -7.65 5.69
C SER A 98 11.37 -6.71 5.84
N ALA A 99 10.56 -6.58 4.79
CA ALA A 99 9.38 -5.71 4.78
C ALA A 99 8.34 -6.23 5.78
N ILE A 100 8.01 -7.53 5.73
CA ILE A 100 7.03 -8.13 6.64
C ILE A 100 7.51 -8.04 8.10
N ASN A 101 8.79 -8.30 8.38
CA ASN A 101 9.34 -8.11 9.73
C ASN A 101 9.20 -6.68 10.25
N GLY A 102 9.44 -5.67 9.39
CA GLY A 102 9.25 -4.28 9.77
C GLY A 102 7.77 -3.93 9.96
N LEU A 103 6.89 -4.45 9.10
CA LEU A 103 5.44 -4.23 9.20
C LEU A 103 4.83 -4.93 10.41
N ILE A 104 5.33 -6.09 10.83
CA ILE A 104 4.94 -6.74 12.10
C ILE A 104 5.26 -5.80 13.28
N LYS A 105 6.41 -5.12 13.28
CA LYS A 105 6.73 -4.16 14.34
C LYS A 105 5.78 -2.96 14.35
N LEU A 106 5.36 -2.50 13.18
CA LEU A 106 4.34 -1.43 13.08
C LEU A 106 2.98 -1.92 13.55
N ASP A 107 2.59 -3.13 13.15
CA ASP A 107 1.34 -3.75 13.60
C ASP A 107 1.28 -3.85 15.12
N LEU A 108 2.34 -4.32 15.77
CA LEU A 108 2.41 -4.41 17.23
C LEU A 108 2.44 -3.04 17.93
N LYS A 109 2.85 -1.98 17.23
CA LYS A 109 2.86 -0.61 17.77
C LYS A 109 1.50 0.08 17.63
N TYR A 110 0.81 -0.15 16.52
CA TYR A 110 -0.40 0.58 16.12
C TYR A 110 -1.67 -0.28 16.16
N ASP A 111 -1.56 -1.55 16.56
CA ASP A 111 -2.63 -2.54 16.58
C ASP A 111 -3.39 -2.64 15.25
N LEU A 112 -2.67 -2.62 14.13
CA LEU A 112 -3.26 -2.54 12.78
C LEU A 112 -4.23 -3.69 12.51
N HIS A 113 -3.91 -4.91 12.96
CA HIS A 113 -4.76 -6.10 12.83
C HIS A 113 -6.06 -6.06 13.65
N LEU A 114 -6.18 -5.16 14.63
CA LEU A 114 -7.38 -5.00 15.46
C LEU A 114 -8.25 -3.82 15.03
N LYS A 115 -7.75 -3.00 14.10
CA LYS A 115 -8.42 -1.76 13.67
C LYS A 115 -9.31 -1.97 12.46
N ARG A 116 -10.37 -1.17 12.40
CA ARG A 116 -11.23 -0.99 11.21
C ARG A 116 -11.10 0.39 10.59
N ASP A 117 -10.47 1.31 11.32
CA ASP A 117 -10.21 2.69 10.92
C ASP A 117 -8.91 3.14 11.58
N LEU A 118 -8.14 3.96 10.86
CA LEU A 118 -6.82 4.48 11.23
C LEU A 118 -6.83 6.00 11.41
N SER A 119 -8.00 6.64 11.52
CA SER A 119 -8.09 8.10 11.66
C SER A 119 -7.50 8.62 12.97
N ASP A 120 -7.42 7.74 13.98
CA ASP A 120 -6.86 8.01 15.31
C ASP A 120 -5.32 7.94 15.35
N ILE A 121 -4.68 7.34 14.35
CA ILE A 121 -3.22 7.28 14.26
C ILE A 121 -2.67 8.64 13.84
N ASP A 122 -1.52 9.03 14.42
CA ASP A 122 -0.72 10.16 13.94
C ASP A 122 -0.07 9.78 12.60
N PRO A 123 -0.48 10.38 11.47
CA PRO A 123 0.04 10.02 10.17
C PRO A 123 1.52 10.40 9.98
N GLU A 124 2.01 11.44 10.67
CA GLU A 124 3.40 11.86 10.56
C GLU A 124 4.32 10.85 11.25
N GLU A 125 3.96 10.46 12.47
CA GLU A 125 4.69 9.43 13.21
C GLU A 125 4.69 8.11 12.44
N PHE A 126 3.52 7.70 11.93
CA PHE A 126 3.38 6.49 11.13
C PHE A 126 4.28 6.51 9.90
N LEU A 127 4.37 7.64 9.17
CA LEU A 127 5.28 7.78 8.03
C LEU A 127 6.75 7.65 8.44
N GLN A 128 7.15 8.26 9.57
CA GLN A 128 8.54 8.16 10.04
C GLN A 128 8.91 6.73 10.42
N ASP A 129 8.01 5.99 11.04
CA ASP A 129 8.25 4.60 11.38
C ASP A 129 8.20 3.69 10.16
N LEU A 130 7.30 3.96 9.21
CA LEU A 130 7.22 3.24 7.95
C LEU A 130 8.51 3.38 7.13
N LYS A 131 9.13 4.57 7.10
CA LYS A 131 10.43 4.79 6.44
C LYS A 131 11.57 3.96 7.04
N LYS A 132 11.45 3.46 8.27
CA LYS A 132 12.45 2.59 8.91
C LYS A 132 12.29 1.12 8.49
N VAL A 133 11.19 0.77 7.82
CA VAL A 133 10.94 -0.59 7.34
C VAL A 133 11.83 -0.89 6.13
N LYS A 134 12.79 -1.80 6.32
CA LYS A 134 13.64 -2.29 5.23
C LYS A 134 12.83 -3.11 4.23
N GLY A 135 13.09 -2.94 2.94
CA GLY A 135 12.38 -3.64 1.86
C GLY A 135 11.23 -2.84 1.26
N LEU A 136 10.79 -1.76 1.91
CA LEU A 136 9.84 -0.81 1.33
C LEU A 136 10.60 0.41 0.81
N GLY A 137 10.77 0.50 -0.51
CA GLY A 137 11.29 1.71 -1.15
C GLY A 137 10.28 2.87 -1.12
N ASP A 138 10.70 4.04 -1.59
CA ASP A 138 9.87 5.26 -1.61
C ASP A 138 8.51 5.04 -2.29
N TRP A 139 8.49 4.31 -3.40
CA TRP A 139 7.25 4.02 -4.13
C TRP A 139 6.30 3.13 -3.34
N LEU A 140 6.79 2.03 -2.73
CA LEU A 140 5.95 1.15 -1.91
C LEU A 140 5.46 1.84 -0.63
N THR A 141 6.30 2.69 -0.04
CA THR A 141 5.93 3.51 1.11
C THR A 141 4.80 4.46 0.76
N PHE A 142 4.94 5.17 -0.37
CA PHE A 142 3.91 6.06 -0.88
C PHE A 142 2.61 5.32 -1.19
N TYR A 143 2.72 4.20 -1.90
CA TYR A 143 1.59 3.35 -2.26
C TYR A 143 0.85 2.86 -1.01
N LEU A 144 1.57 2.36 0.00
CA LEU A 144 0.96 1.89 1.25
C LEU A 144 0.20 3.00 1.97
N ILE A 145 0.76 4.21 2.09
CA ILE A 145 0.05 5.33 2.71
C ILE A 145 -1.23 5.66 1.95
N CYS A 146 -1.18 5.68 0.62
CA CYS A 146 -2.37 5.93 -0.20
C CYS A 146 -3.40 4.78 -0.06
N GLU A 147 -2.96 3.53 0.00
CA GLU A 147 -3.81 2.37 0.22
C GLU A 147 -4.51 2.43 1.58
N LEU A 148 -3.75 2.72 2.65
CA LEU A 148 -4.26 2.86 4.00
C LEU A 148 -5.23 4.04 4.14
N ASN A 149 -4.99 5.14 3.41
CA ASN A 149 -5.96 6.24 3.35
C ASN A 149 -7.27 5.81 2.67
N ARG A 150 -7.18 5.18 1.50
CA ARG A 150 -8.35 4.83 0.70
C ARG A 150 -9.25 3.81 1.37
N LEU A 151 -8.66 2.86 2.08
CA LEU A 151 -9.36 1.70 2.64
C LEU A 151 -9.64 1.84 4.13
N TRP A 152 -8.76 2.50 4.87
CA TRP A 152 -8.77 2.45 6.33
C TRP A 152 -8.74 3.84 6.97
N GLY A 153 -8.90 4.92 6.21
CA GLY A 153 -9.06 6.26 6.78
C GLY A 153 -7.79 6.90 7.34
N LEU A 154 -6.60 6.32 7.11
CA LEU A 154 -5.34 6.94 7.54
C LEU A 154 -5.20 8.32 6.89
N ARG A 155 -5.00 9.37 7.68
CA ARG A 155 -4.79 10.73 7.15
C ARG A 155 -3.48 10.79 6.34
N ILE A 156 -3.45 11.62 5.29
CA ILE A 156 -2.22 11.79 4.49
C ILE A 156 -1.22 12.67 5.26
N PRO A 157 0.01 12.17 5.54
CA PRO A 157 1.04 12.96 6.20
C PRO A 157 1.55 14.08 5.31
N LYS A 158 1.82 15.24 5.91
CA LYS A 158 2.41 16.44 5.31
C LYS A 158 3.78 16.16 4.70
N GLY A 159 4.54 15.25 5.29
CA GLY A 159 5.86 14.84 4.79
C GLY A 159 5.84 13.85 3.62
N LEU A 160 4.65 13.44 3.13
CA LEU A 160 4.54 12.52 2.00
C LEU A 160 4.94 13.22 0.70
N LYS A 161 5.91 12.65 0.00
CA LYS A 161 6.37 13.15 -1.31
C LYS A 161 5.98 12.20 -2.41
N LEU A 162 5.72 12.72 -3.60
CA LEU A 162 5.50 11.86 -4.77
C LEU A 162 6.77 11.05 -5.07
N PRO A 163 6.64 9.76 -5.45
CA PRO A 163 7.76 8.99 -5.96
C PRO A 163 8.33 9.62 -7.23
N GLU A 164 9.63 9.47 -7.45
CA GLU A 164 10.33 10.06 -8.60
C GLU A 164 9.68 9.68 -9.94
N LYS A 165 9.23 8.44 -10.06
CA LYS A 165 8.51 7.95 -11.24
C LYS A 165 7.25 8.77 -11.54
N TYR A 166 6.49 9.17 -10.51
CA TYR A 166 5.29 9.98 -10.69
C TYR A 166 5.66 11.43 -11.04
N ARG A 167 6.69 12.00 -10.40
CA ARG A 167 7.19 13.33 -10.79
C ARG A 167 7.59 13.39 -12.26
N GLN A 168 8.31 12.40 -12.75
CA GLN A 168 8.71 12.32 -14.16
C GLN A 168 7.51 12.18 -15.12
N LEU A 169 6.50 11.39 -14.75
CA LEU A 169 5.27 11.27 -15.52
C LEU A 169 4.49 12.60 -15.55
N LEU A 170 4.35 13.27 -14.40
CA LEU A 170 3.70 14.57 -14.31
C LEU A 170 4.39 15.62 -15.17
N MET A 171 5.74 15.67 -15.14
CA MET A 171 6.51 16.61 -15.97
C MET A 171 6.22 16.43 -17.46
N ARG A 172 6.09 15.19 -17.94
CA ARG A 172 5.71 14.89 -19.33
C ARG A 172 4.30 15.36 -19.69
N LEU A 173 3.42 15.45 -18.68
CA LEU A 173 2.06 15.96 -18.80
C LEU A 173 1.98 17.48 -18.58
N GLY A 174 3.11 18.17 -18.39
CA GLY A 174 3.18 19.59 -18.09
C GLY A 174 2.77 19.96 -16.66
N LEU A 175 2.73 18.98 -15.75
CA LEU A 175 2.35 19.13 -14.35
C LEU A 175 3.56 18.94 -13.43
N SER A 176 3.43 19.40 -12.19
CA SER A 176 4.41 19.18 -11.12
C SER A 176 3.74 18.74 -9.82
N GLU A 177 4.54 18.39 -8.81
CA GLU A 177 4.03 17.98 -7.50
C GLU A 177 3.24 19.12 -6.82
N GLU A 178 3.66 20.37 -6.99
CA GLU A 178 3.02 21.56 -6.42
C GLU A 178 1.63 21.84 -7.00
N ASP A 179 1.30 21.26 -8.16
CA ASP A 179 -0.04 21.37 -8.74
C ASP A 179 -1.09 20.58 -7.93
N PHE A 180 -0.70 19.72 -7.00
CA PHE A 180 -1.58 18.82 -6.26
C PHE A 180 -1.58 19.08 -4.75
N HIS A 181 -2.76 19.05 -4.13
CA HIS A 181 -2.88 18.97 -2.69
C HIS A 181 -2.61 17.53 -2.21
N LEU A 182 -2.10 17.38 -0.98
CA LEU A 182 -1.82 16.06 -0.39
C LEU A 182 -3.06 15.15 -0.35
N SER A 183 -4.25 15.71 -0.10
CA SER A 183 -5.50 14.96 -0.15
C SER A 183 -5.84 14.41 -1.54
N GLU A 184 -5.19 14.92 -2.59
CA GLU A 184 -5.35 14.47 -3.97
C GLU A 184 -4.42 13.29 -4.32
N TYR A 185 -3.40 13.02 -3.51
CA TYR A 185 -2.38 12.00 -3.79
C TYR A 185 -2.95 10.58 -3.95
N PRO A 186 -3.92 10.12 -3.14
CA PRO A 186 -4.47 8.77 -3.33
C PRO A 186 -5.22 8.59 -4.65
N TYR A 187 -5.83 9.65 -5.18
CA TYR A 187 -6.47 9.64 -6.49
C TYR A 187 -5.41 9.67 -7.59
N LEU A 188 -4.37 10.47 -7.42
CA LEU A 188 -3.27 10.54 -8.36
C LEU A 188 -2.53 9.21 -8.49
N ASP A 189 -2.26 8.55 -7.36
CA ASP A 189 -1.68 7.20 -7.30
C ASP A 189 -2.47 6.21 -8.18
N MET A 190 -3.79 6.15 -7.99
CA MET A 190 -4.66 5.25 -8.76
C MET A 190 -4.78 5.63 -10.24
N ALA A 191 -4.70 6.91 -10.56
CA ALA A 191 -4.68 7.37 -11.95
C ALA A 191 -3.40 6.96 -12.66
N LEU A 192 -2.25 7.03 -11.98
CA LEU A 192 -0.94 6.75 -12.55
C LEU A 192 -0.52 5.29 -12.46
N TRP A 193 -1.18 4.47 -11.64
CA TRP A 193 -0.85 3.06 -11.39
C TRP A 193 -0.53 2.27 -12.67
N ASP A 194 -1.49 2.17 -13.60
CA ASP A 194 -1.31 1.40 -14.86
C ASP A 194 -0.31 2.01 -15.83
N VAL A 195 -0.12 3.33 -15.79
CA VAL A 195 0.84 4.06 -16.65
C VAL A 195 2.27 3.88 -16.14
N SER A 196 2.38 3.49 -14.87
CA SER A 196 3.61 3.25 -14.14
C SER A 196 3.88 1.77 -13.89
N SER A 197 3.10 0.86 -14.48
CA SER A 197 3.33 -0.60 -14.37
C SER A 197 4.27 -1.09 -15.47
#